data_AF-A0A7X7PIP8-F1
#
_entry.id   AF-A0A7X7PIP8-F1
#
_cell.length_a   1.000
_cell.length_b   1.000
_cell.length_c   1.000
_cell.angle_alpha   90.00
_cell.angle_beta   90.00
_cell.angle_gamma   90.00
#
_symmetry.space_group_name_H-M   'P 1'
#
loop_
_entity.id
_entity.type
_entity.pdbx_description
1 polymer ?
#
loop_
_entity_poly.entity_id
_entity_poly.type
_entity_poly.pdbx_seq_one_letter_code
_entity_poly.pdbx_strand_id
1 'polypeptide(L)'
;MSHQSLHPEEEQLEAYAEGVLDGGDRAVIESHVLSCADCQGAVEEWRALFAALEGLPQLAPSVGFADRVMARVTVASRSQVWAGYALAQVRAAGRAIGRWMPQTTRGWAFATAMLGLPAILVSGFIAWLLSRDYVSAESLWIAARDTVDRGAQRLGEAVVQSFM
;
A
#
# COMPACT_ATOMS: atom_id res chain seq x y z
N MET A 1 32.86 -16.57 44.92
CA MET A 1 32.22 -16.19 43.64
C MET A 1 33.31 -15.56 42.78
N SER A 2 34.11 -16.41 42.15
CA SER A 2 35.23 -16.03 41.29
C SER A 2 34.67 -15.65 39.92
N HIS A 3 34.52 -14.36 39.66
CA HIS A 3 34.37 -13.86 38.30
C HIS A 3 35.65 -14.20 37.55
N GLN A 4 35.60 -15.29 36.80
CA GLN A 4 36.54 -15.56 35.73
C GLN A 4 36.27 -14.47 34.69
N SER A 5 37.00 -13.36 34.80
CA SER A 5 36.83 -12.16 33.98
C SER A 5 37.06 -12.53 32.52
N LEU A 6 35.97 -12.79 31.79
CA LEU A 6 36.02 -12.89 30.34
C LEU A 6 36.47 -11.50 29.84
N HIS A 7 37.59 -11.44 29.11
CA HIS A 7 37.99 -10.20 28.46
C HIS A 7 36.91 -9.78 27.46
N PRO A 8 36.63 -8.47 27.31
CA PRO A 8 35.77 -7.98 26.25
C PRO A 8 36.26 -8.44 24.89
N GLU A 9 35.32 -8.64 23.96
CA GLU A 9 35.65 -8.94 22.57
C GLU A 9 36.42 -7.77 21.94
N GLU A 10 37.27 -8.06 20.96
CA GLU A 10 38.13 -7.06 20.31
C GLU A 10 37.32 -5.91 19.69
N GLU A 11 36.19 -6.23 19.05
CA GLU A 11 35.25 -5.25 18.46
C GLU A 11 34.67 -4.29 19.51
N GLN A 12 34.48 -4.74 20.75
CA GLN A 12 33.99 -3.89 21.85
C GLN A 12 35.08 -2.94 22.35
N LEU A 13 36.34 -3.38 22.37
CA LEU A 13 37.48 -2.54 22.72
C LEU A 13 37.75 -1.48 21.65
N GLU A 14 37.63 -1.86 20.37
CA GLU A 14 37.69 -0.94 19.22
C GLU A 14 36.57 0.11 19.31
N ALA A 15 35.31 -0.32 19.47
CA ALA A 15 34.17 0.59 19.60
C ALA A 15 34.28 1.52 20.83
N TYR A 16 34.86 1.03 21.93
CA TYR A 16 35.18 1.84 23.10
C TYR A 16 36.26 2.89 22.79
N ALA A 17 37.30 2.51 22.05
CA ALA A 17 38.37 3.40 21.63
C ALA A 17 37.88 4.48 20.64
N GLU A 18 36.98 4.14 19.72
CA GLU A 18 36.31 5.09 18.81
C GLU A 18 35.29 5.99 19.52
N GLY A 19 34.80 5.58 20.70
CA GLY A 19 33.79 6.31 21.47
C GLY A 19 32.36 6.18 20.93
N VAL A 20 32.07 5.09 20.20
CA VAL A 20 30.76 4.84 19.56
C VAL A 20 29.82 3.95 20.39
N LEU A 21 30.31 3.37 21.49
CA LEU A 21 29.48 2.59 22.42
C LEU A 21 28.41 3.47 23.10
N ASP A 22 27.25 2.86 23.37
CA ASP A 22 26.22 3.49 24.18
C ASP A 22 26.68 3.64 25.66
N GLY A 23 25.98 4.48 26.43
CA GLY A 23 26.42 4.80 27.79
C GLY A 23 26.44 3.60 28.76
N GLY A 24 25.61 2.59 28.52
CA GLY A 24 25.54 1.39 29.37
C GLY A 24 26.73 0.46 29.10
N ASP A 25 26.91 0.11 27.83
CA ASP A 25 28.00 -0.75 27.38
C ASP A 25 29.35 -0.10 27.63
N ARG A 26 29.47 1.21 27.38
CA ARG A 26 30.68 2.00 27.66
C ARG A 26 31.08 1.88 29.13
N ALA A 27 30.16 2.03 30.08
CA ALA A 27 30.47 1.98 31.50
C ALA A 27 30.96 0.59 31.95
N VAL A 28 30.39 -0.48 31.38
CA VAL A 28 30.83 -1.86 31.64
C VAL A 28 32.25 -2.08 31.13
N ILE A 29 32.53 -1.72 29.88
CA ILE A 29 33.86 -1.87 29.29
C ILE A 29 34.88 -0.99 30.03
N GLU A 30 34.55 0.27 30.33
CA GLU A 30 35.40 1.19 31.06
C GLU A 30 35.79 0.63 32.44
N SER A 31 34.84 0.04 33.17
CA SER A 31 35.13 -0.58 34.47
C SER A 31 36.15 -1.72 34.36
N HIS A 32 36.09 -2.51 33.29
CA HIS A 32 37.03 -3.59 33.03
C HIS A 32 38.41 -3.03 32.64
N VAL A 33 38.44 -2.12 31.66
CA VAL A 33 39.67 -1.48 31.18
C VAL A 33 40.41 -0.80 32.31
N LEU A 34 39.75 -0.12 33.25
CA LEU A 34 40.42 0.51 34.41
C LEU A 34 41.14 -0.50 35.33
N SER A 35 40.76 -1.78 35.29
CA SER A 35 41.30 -2.83 36.17
C SER A 35 42.21 -3.87 35.48
N CYS A 36 42.24 -3.90 34.15
CA CYS A 36 42.95 -4.92 33.37
C CYS A 36 44.02 -4.29 32.47
N ALA A 37 45.30 -4.56 32.75
CA ALA A 37 46.42 -4.02 31.98
C ALA A 37 46.43 -4.46 30.51
N ASP A 38 46.01 -5.70 30.21
CA ASP A 38 45.97 -6.22 28.84
C ASP A 38 44.93 -5.45 28.00
N CYS A 39 43.74 -5.22 28.56
CA CYS A 39 42.70 -4.43 27.88
C CYS A 39 43.06 -2.94 27.79
N GLN A 40 43.82 -2.39 28.74
CA GLN A 40 44.38 -1.04 28.61
C GLN A 40 45.33 -0.96 27.41
N GLY A 41 46.25 -1.92 27.31
CA GLY A 41 47.18 -2.02 26.18
C GLY A 41 46.45 -2.08 24.84
N ALA A 42 45.47 -2.97 24.72
CA ALA A 42 44.66 -3.11 23.50
C ALA A 42 43.93 -1.80 23.13
N VAL A 43 43.32 -1.10 24.10
CA VAL A 43 42.65 0.18 23.84
C VAL A 43 43.63 1.27 23.41
N GLU A 44 44.83 1.33 23.99
CA GLU A 44 45.87 2.28 23.56
C GLU A 44 46.41 1.96 22.16
N GLU A 45 46.53 0.69 21.79
CA GLU A 45 46.87 0.27 20.43
C GLU A 45 45.83 0.75 19.41
N TRP A 46 44.54 0.57 19.70
CA TRP A 46 43.44 1.09 18.87
C TRP A 46 43.48 2.62 18.75
N ARG A 47 43.67 3.33 19.87
CA ARG A 47 43.79 4.80 19.87
C ARG A 47 44.98 5.29 19.03
N ALA A 48 46.12 4.61 19.11
CA ALA A 48 47.30 4.92 18.32
C ALA A 48 47.03 4.71 16.81
N LEU A 49 46.32 3.64 16.45
CA LEU A 49 45.90 3.40 15.07
C LEU A 49 44.98 4.51 14.56
N PHE A 50 43.95 4.88 15.31
CA PHE A 50 43.04 5.95 14.92
C PHE A 50 43.76 7.30 14.79
N ALA A 51 44.65 7.63 15.70
CA ALA A 51 45.48 8.84 15.61
C ALA A 51 46.36 8.83 14.34
N ALA A 52 46.89 7.68 13.93
CA ALA A 52 47.64 7.55 12.68
C ALA A 52 46.74 7.72 11.43
N LEU A 53 45.52 7.18 11.47
CA LEU A 53 44.53 7.34 10.39
C LEU A 53 44.03 8.77 10.27
N GLU A 54 43.81 9.47 11.38
CA GLU A 54 43.43 10.89 11.40
C GLU A 54 44.52 11.80 10.82
N GLY A 55 45.79 11.36 10.87
CA GLY A 55 46.92 12.05 10.26
C GLY A 55 46.98 11.94 8.72
N LEU A 56 46.12 11.12 8.10
CA LEU A 56 46.09 10.98 6.65
C LEU A 56 45.56 12.26 5.96
N PRO A 57 46.03 12.57 4.74
CA PRO A 57 45.53 13.72 4.01
C PRO A 57 44.03 13.56 3.73
N GLN A 58 43.26 14.62 3.94
CA GLN A 58 41.86 14.65 3.53
C GLN A 58 41.77 14.56 2.00
N LEU A 59 41.28 13.43 1.51
CA LEU A 59 41.08 13.20 0.09
C LEU A 59 39.73 13.79 -0.34
N ALA A 60 39.78 14.83 -1.18
CA ALA A 60 38.59 15.34 -1.84
C ALA A 60 38.44 14.68 -3.23
N PRO A 61 37.23 14.27 -3.63
CA PRO A 61 37.00 13.75 -4.97
C PRO A 61 37.24 14.84 -6.03
N SER A 62 37.63 14.44 -7.24
CA SER A 62 37.81 15.37 -8.35
C SER A 62 36.50 16.06 -8.75
N VAL A 63 36.61 17.26 -9.33
CA VAL A 63 35.45 18.02 -9.84
C VAL A 63 34.60 17.12 -10.76
N GLY A 64 33.29 17.15 -10.55
CA GLY A 64 32.31 16.33 -11.29
C GLY A 64 32.28 14.85 -10.95
N PHE A 65 32.97 14.39 -9.88
CA PHE A 65 32.91 13.00 -9.44
C PHE A 65 31.48 12.55 -9.13
N ALA A 66 30.74 13.34 -8.35
CA ALA A 66 29.35 13.03 -8.00
C ALA A 66 28.48 12.88 -9.25
N ASP A 67 28.62 13.77 -10.24
CA ASP A 67 27.87 13.68 -11.50
C ASP A 67 28.19 12.40 -12.26
N ARG A 68 29.47 12.01 -12.35
CA ARG A 68 29.89 10.77 -13.03
C ARG A 68 29.36 9.53 -12.31
N VAL A 69 29.29 9.55 -10.99
CA VAL A 69 28.69 8.46 -10.19
C VAL A 69 27.19 8.41 -10.45
N MET A 70 26.49 9.53 -10.24
CA MET A 70 25.04 9.60 -10.38
C MET A 70 24.56 9.32 -11.80
N ALA A 71 25.34 9.64 -12.83
CA ALA A 71 25.04 9.28 -14.22
C ALA A 71 24.98 7.75 -14.45
N ARG A 72 25.60 6.95 -13.57
CA ARG A 72 25.59 5.48 -13.63
C ARG A 72 24.59 4.86 -12.65
N VAL A 73 24.04 5.65 -11.72
CA VAL A 73 23.02 5.17 -10.79
C VAL A 73 21.68 5.16 -11.51
N THR A 74 21.13 3.97 -11.74
CA THR A 74 19.78 3.80 -12.29
C THR A 74 18.74 4.07 -11.21
N VAL A 75 18.37 5.34 -11.04
CA VAL A 75 17.22 5.69 -10.20
C VAL A 75 15.96 5.38 -10.99
N ALA A 76 15.21 4.37 -10.56
CA ALA A 76 13.89 4.11 -11.13
C ALA A 76 13.03 5.37 -10.99
N SER A 77 12.68 5.98 -12.13
CA SER A 77 11.84 7.18 -12.11
C SER A 77 10.46 6.81 -11.59
N ARG A 78 9.84 7.72 -10.83
CA ARG A 78 8.48 7.55 -10.30
C ARG A 78 7.46 7.16 -11.39
N SER A 79 7.66 7.63 -12.62
CA SER A 79 6.83 7.30 -13.78
C SER A 79 7.01 5.85 -14.24
N GLN A 80 8.22 5.28 -14.18
CA GLN A 80 8.46 3.87 -14.50
C GLN A 80 7.78 2.94 -13.48
N VAL A 81 7.83 3.32 -12.20
CA VAL A 81 7.14 2.57 -11.13
C VAL A 81 5.63 2.65 -11.30
N TRP A 82 5.06 3.84 -11.51
CA TRP A 82 3.62 4.01 -11.75
C TRP A 82 3.14 3.31 -13.02
N ALA A 83 3.91 3.35 -14.11
CA ALA A 83 3.59 2.65 -15.35
C ALA A 83 3.55 1.13 -15.15
N GLY A 84 4.45 0.58 -14.33
CA GLY A 84 4.45 -0.83 -13.94
C GLY A 84 3.15 -1.24 -13.23
N TYR A 85 2.71 -0.45 -12.25
CA TYR A 85 1.44 -0.69 -11.54
C TYR A 85 0.22 -0.55 -12.46
N ALA A 86 0.16 0.49 -13.29
CA ALA A 86 -0.95 0.72 -14.20
C ALA A 86 -1.11 -0.44 -15.21
N LEU A 87 -0.01 -0.88 -15.81
CA LEU A 87 -0.02 -2.01 -16.76
C LEU A 87 -0.36 -3.34 -16.08
N ALA A 88 0.02 -3.53 -14.82
CA ALA A 88 -0.37 -4.71 -14.05
C ALA A 88 -1.89 -4.73 -13.78
N GLN A 89 -2.47 -3.58 -13.41
CA GLN A 89 -3.91 -3.45 -13.19
C GLN A 89 -4.73 -3.67 -14.46
N VAL A 90 -4.32 -3.10 -15.60
CA VAL A 90 -5.00 -3.31 -16.90
C VAL A 90 -4.95 -4.78 -17.32
N ARG A 91 -3.82 -5.47 -17.13
CA ARG A 91 -3.70 -6.91 -17.44
C ARG A 91 -4.54 -7.79 -16.50
N ALA A 92 -4.65 -7.43 -15.22
CA ALA A 92 -5.49 -8.13 -14.26
C ALA A 92 -6.98 -7.93 -14.58
N ALA A 93 -7.40 -6.70 -14.85
CA ALA A 93 -8.76 -6.35 -15.26
C ALA A 93 -9.13 -7.03 -16.58
N GLY A 94 -8.26 -7.02 -17.59
CA GLY A 94 -8.47 -7.68 -18.87
C GLY A 94 -8.67 -9.20 -18.76
N ARG A 95 -7.95 -9.86 -17.85
CA ARG A 95 -8.16 -11.30 -17.56
C ARG A 95 -9.48 -11.58 -16.85
N ALA A 96 -9.89 -10.71 -15.93
CA ALA A 96 -11.17 -10.84 -15.24
C ALA A 96 -12.36 -10.63 -16.19
N ILE A 97 -12.29 -9.58 -17.03
CA ILE A 97 -13.30 -9.27 -18.05
C ILE A 97 -13.36 -10.39 -19.10
N GLY A 98 -12.20 -10.86 -19.59
CA GLY A 98 -12.12 -11.95 -20.56
C GLY A 98 -12.69 -13.28 -20.06
N ARG A 99 -12.76 -13.49 -18.73
CA ARG A 99 -13.38 -14.68 -18.13
C ARG A 99 -14.90 -14.62 -18.09
N TRP A 100 -15.48 -13.42 -18.08
CA TRP A 100 -16.94 -13.19 -18.07
C TRP A 100 -17.49 -12.83 -19.46
N MET A 101 -16.63 -12.48 -20.41
CA MET A 101 -17.02 -12.18 -21.79
C MET A 101 -17.38 -13.47 -22.54
N PRO A 102 -18.61 -13.63 -23.05
CA PRO A 102 -18.96 -14.83 -23.83
C PRO A 102 -18.16 -14.85 -25.12
N GLN A 103 -17.27 -15.84 -25.26
CA GLN A 103 -16.39 -15.99 -26.44
C GLN A 103 -17.09 -16.62 -27.65
N THR A 104 -18.34 -17.07 -27.50
CA THR A 104 -19.10 -17.70 -28.59
C THR A 104 -20.22 -16.78 -29.05
N THR A 105 -20.44 -16.72 -30.37
CA THR A 105 -21.57 -16.01 -30.99
C THR A 105 -22.92 -16.46 -30.44
N ARG A 106 -23.02 -17.73 -30.03
CA ARG A 106 -24.20 -18.29 -29.34
C ARG A 106 -24.41 -17.70 -27.95
N GLY A 107 -23.34 -17.45 -27.19
CA GLY A 107 -23.42 -16.83 -25.86
C GLY A 107 -23.94 -15.39 -25.91
N TRP A 108 -23.51 -14.62 -26.91
CA TRP A 108 -24.06 -13.27 -27.16
C TRP A 108 -25.53 -13.32 -27.55
N ALA A 109 -25.93 -14.25 -28.43
CA ALA A 109 -27.33 -14.41 -28.81
C ALA A 109 -28.23 -14.74 -27.61
N PHE A 110 -27.77 -15.59 -26.68
CA PHE A 110 -28.49 -15.90 -25.45
C PHE A 110 -28.58 -14.69 -24.51
N ALA A 111 -27.50 -13.93 -24.31
CA ALA A 111 -27.51 -12.74 -23.48
C ALA A 111 -28.50 -11.67 -24.02
N THR A 112 -28.47 -11.44 -25.34
CA THR A 112 -29.41 -10.51 -25.98
C THR A 112 -30.85 -11.02 -25.94
N ALA A 113 -31.07 -12.33 -26.09
CA ALA A 113 -32.41 -12.92 -26.01
C ALA A 113 -32.96 -12.85 -24.58
N MET A 114 -32.13 -13.11 -23.57
CA MET A 114 -32.55 -13.12 -22.16
C MET A 114 -32.94 -11.72 -21.67
N LEU A 115 -32.34 -10.65 -22.21
CA LEU A 115 -32.71 -9.27 -21.94
C LEU A 115 -33.83 -8.75 -22.86
N GLY A 116 -33.80 -9.10 -24.14
CA GLY A 116 -34.75 -8.61 -25.14
C GLY A 116 -36.14 -9.23 -25.03
N LEU A 117 -36.22 -10.54 -24.78
CA LEU A 117 -37.49 -11.27 -24.69
C LEU A 117 -38.42 -10.73 -23.59
N PRO A 118 -37.98 -10.54 -22.32
CA PRO A 118 -38.87 -10.00 -21.29
C PRO A 118 -39.28 -8.55 -21.59
N ALA A 119 -38.39 -7.73 -22.15
CA ALA A 119 -38.72 -6.36 -22.54
C ALA A 119 -39.82 -6.31 -23.60
N ILE A 120 -39.76 -7.21 -24.60
CA ILE A 120 -40.79 -7.34 -25.64
C ILE A 120 -42.11 -7.81 -25.04
N LEU A 121 -42.08 -8.82 -24.16
CA LEU A 121 -43.28 -9.33 -23.50
C LEU A 121 -43.95 -8.28 -22.61
N VAL A 122 -43.16 -7.56 -21.81
CA VAL A 122 -43.67 -6.47 -20.94
C VAL A 122 -44.22 -5.33 -21.79
N SER A 123 -43.51 -4.91 -22.84
CA SER A 123 -43.99 -3.83 -23.73
C SER A 123 -45.29 -4.21 -24.44
N GLY A 124 -45.39 -5.47 -24.91
CA GLY A 124 -46.61 -5.99 -25.51
C GLY A 124 -47.77 -6.08 -24.51
N PHE A 125 -47.48 -6.51 -23.28
CA PHE A 125 -48.48 -6.57 -22.21
C PHE A 125 -48.98 -5.18 -21.79
N ILE A 126 -48.10 -4.20 -21.68
CA ILE A 126 -48.45 -2.80 -21.43
C ILE A 126 -49.31 -2.25 -22.57
N ALA A 127 -48.92 -2.45 -23.83
CA ALA A 127 -49.69 -2.02 -24.99
C ALA A 127 -51.07 -2.68 -25.07
N TRP A 128 -51.16 -3.98 -24.73
CA TRP A 128 -52.43 -4.70 -24.66
C TRP A 128 -53.32 -4.21 -23.52
N LEU A 129 -52.75 -3.93 -22.35
CA LEU A 129 -53.47 -3.36 -21.21
C LEU A 129 -54.04 -1.97 -21.54
N LEU A 130 -53.25 -1.12 -22.18
CA LEU A 130 -53.68 0.21 -22.60
C LEU A 130 -54.77 0.18 -23.68
N SER A 131 -54.88 -0.91 -24.44
CA SER A 131 -55.94 -1.12 -25.44
C SER A 131 -57.28 -1.58 -24.83
N ARG A 132 -57.35 -1.86 -23.53
CA ARG A 132 -58.61 -2.24 -22.86
C ARG A 132 -59.32 -0.98 -22.35
N ASP A 133 -60.59 -0.79 -22.72
CA ASP A 133 -61.44 0.37 -22.34
C ASP A 133 -61.53 0.67 -20.84
N TYR A 134 -61.15 -0.28 -19.97
CA TYR A 134 -61.14 -0.10 -18.51
C TYR A 134 -59.91 0.66 -17.99
N VAL A 135 -58.86 0.81 -18.80
CA VAL A 135 -57.62 1.50 -18.43
C VAL A 135 -57.61 2.88 -19.09
N SER A 136 -58.46 3.78 -18.59
CA SER A 136 -58.42 5.18 -18.99
C SER A 136 -57.17 5.87 -18.40
N ALA A 137 -56.70 6.94 -19.05
CA ALA A 137 -55.62 7.78 -18.51
C ALA A 137 -55.93 8.29 -17.09
N GLU A 138 -57.22 8.43 -16.77
CA GLU A 138 -57.71 8.86 -15.47
C GLU A 138 -57.50 7.79 -14.38
N SER A 139 -57.76 6.50 -14.66
CA SER A 139 -57.55 5.44 -13.69
C SER A 139 -56.06 5.18 -13.43
N LEU A 140 -55.22 5.32 -14.47
CA LEU A 140 -53.76 5.30 -14.33
C LEU A 140 -53.24 6.50 -13.53
N TRP A 141 -53.80 7.68 -13.73
CA TRP A 141 -53.42 8.87 -12.97
C TRP A 141 -53.78 8.75 -11.48
N ILE A 142 -54.96 8.21 -11.17
CA ILE A 142 -55.39 7.96 -9.78
C ILE A 142 -54.48 6.91 -9.12
N ALA A 143 -54.21 5.80 -9.80
CA ALA A 143 -53.33 4.76 -9.27
C ALA A 143 -51.88 5.27 -9.07
N ALA A 144 -51.35 6.04 -10.01
CA ALA A 144 -50.02 6.63 -9.90
C ALA A 144 -49.92 7.59 -8.70
N ARG A 145 -50.92 8.46 -8.52
CA ARG A 145 -50.98 9.40 -7.39
C ARG A 145 -51.03 8.66 -6.05
N ASP A 146 -51.91 7.66 -5.94
CA ASP A 146 -52.06 6.86 -4.73
C ASP A 146 -50.80 6.04 -4.38
N THR A 147 -50.02 5.63 -5.39
CA THR A 147 -48.75 4.92 -5.15
C THR A 147 -47.67 5.87 -4.63
N VAL A 148 -47.62 7.11 -5.16
CA VAL A 148 -46.70 8.17 -4.70
C VAL A 148 -47.03 8.59 -3.27
N ASP A 149 -48.31 8.81 -2.96
CA ASP A 149 -48.75 9.23 -1.63
C ASP A 149 -48.44 8.14 -0.58
N ARG A 150 -48.68 6.86 -0.91
CA ARG A 150 -48.29 5.73 -0.04
C ARG A 150 -46.78 5.59 0.14
N GLY A 151 -46.00 5.88 -0.90
CA GLY A 151 -44.53 5.91 -0.81
C GLY A 151 -44.04 7.04 0.11
N ALA A 152 -44.60 8.24 -0.03
CA ALA A 152 -44.25 9.40 0.79
C ALA A 152 -44.57 9.19 2.27
N GLN A 153 -45.71 8.59 2.60
CA GLN A 153 -46.07 8.27 3.99
C GLN A 153 -45.11 7.25 4.63
N ARG A 154 -44.76 6.18 3.92
CA ARG A 154 -43.79 5.17 4.42
C ARG A 154 -42.41 5.74 4.66
N LEU A 155 -41.96 6.66 3.80
CA LEU A 155 -40.69 7.36 4.01
C LEU A 155 -40.78 8.30 5.21
N GLY A 156 -41.90 9.00 5.40
CA GLY A 156 -42.15 9.82 6.59
C GLY A 156 -42.12 9.01 7.88
N GLU A 157 -42.80 7.86 7.91
CA GLU A 157 -42.79 6.93 9.04
C GLU A 157 -41.38 6.39 9.32
N ALA A 158 -40.65 5.97 8.29
CA ALA A 158 -39.27 5.48 8.43
C ALA A 158 -38.30 6.57 8.96
N VAL A 159 -38.47 7.82 8.53
CA VAL A 159 -37.68 8.95 9.03
C VAL A 159 -38.01 9.26 10.50
N VAL A 160 -39.28 9.28 10.88
CA VAL A 160 -39.71 9.51 12.28
C VAL A 160 -39.18 8.40 13.19
N GLN A 161 -39.26 7.14 12.76
CA GLN A 161 -38.77 5.99 13.55
C GLN A 161 -37.24 5.95 13.66
N SER A 162 -36.51 6.56 12.72
CA SER A 162 -35.04 6.66 12.79
C SER A 162 -34.55 7.77 13.73
N PHE A 163 -35.42 8.69 14.17
CA PHE A 163 -35.08 9.83 15.02
C PHE A 163 -35.51 9.69 16.49
N MET A 164 -36.22 8.60 16.84
CA MET A 164 -36.62 8.24 18.20
C MET A 164 -35.73 7.11 18.72
#